data_AF-W1Y2J9-F1
#
_entry.id   AF-W1Y2J9-F1
#
_cell.length_a   1.000
_cell.length_b   1.000
_cell.length_c   1.000
_cell.angle_alpha   90.00
_cell.angle_beta   90.00
_cell.angle_gamma   90.00
#
_symmetry.space_group_name_H-M   'P 1'
#
loop_
_entity.id
_entity.type
_entity.pdbx_description
1 polymer ?
#
loop_
_entity_poly.entity_id
_entity_poly.type
_entity_poly.pdbx_seq_one_letter_code
_entity_poly.pdbx_strand_id
1 'polypeptide(L)'
;MTRRVVITGMGGVTAFGENWQDVSARLLAYENAVRKMPEWQVYDGLHTLLGAPVDDFTLPEHYTRKRIRAMGRVSQMSTRASELALEQAG
;
A
#
# COMPACT_ATOMS: atom_id res chain seq x y z
N MET A 1 -24.02 -28.18 5.00
CA MET A 1 -24.11 -26.90 5.72
C MET A 1 -22.95 -26.01 5.32
N THR A 2 -23.22 -24.76 4.97
CA THR A 2 -22.21 -23.74 4.65
C THR A 2 -21.75 -23.04 5.93
N ARG A 3 -20.44 -22.81 6.08
CA ARG A 3 -19.87 -22.08 7.21
C ARG A 3 -19.99 -20.57 6.97
N ARG A 4 -20.28 -19.81 8.02
CA ARG A 4 -20.20 -18.34 7.99
C ARG A 4 -18.73 -17.91 8.06
N VAL A 5 -18.39 -16.88 7.30
CA VAL A 5 -17.05 -16.27 7.27
C VAL A 5 -17.21 -14.80 7.67
N VAL A 6 -16.31 -14.31 8.51
CA VAL A 6 -16.27 -12.92 8.99
C VAL A 6 -14.88 -12.34 8.79
N ILE A 7 -14.79 -11.01 8.72
CA ILE A 7 -13.53 -10.28 8.64
C ILE A 7 -13.16 -9.86 10.06
N THR A 8 -11.98 -10.28 10.53
CA THR A 8 -11.46 -9.96 11.86
C THR A 8 -10.31 -8.97 11.83
N GLY A 9 -9.65 -8.80 10.68
CA GLY A 9 -8.56 -7.84 10.51
C GLY A 9 -8.42 -7.41 9.05
N MET A 10 -7.95 -6.18 8.88
CA MET A 10 -7.74 -5.48 7.63
C MET A 10 -6.46 -4.64 7.74
N GLY A 11 -5.68 -4.61 6.67
CA GLY A 11 -4.44 -3.86 6.59
C GLY A 11 -4.11 -3.58 5.13
N GLY A 12 -3.41 -2.48 4.86
CA GLY A 12 -3.15 -2.05 3.49
C GLY A 12 -2.02 -1.04 3.41
N VAL A 13 -1.36 -1.01 2.26
CA VAL A 13 -0.41 0.03 1.87
C VAL A 13 -1.07 0.84 0.76
N THR A 14 -1.29 2.13 0.98
CA THR A 14 -2.04 3.00 0.06
C THR A 14 -1.27 4.28 -0.25
N ALA A 15 -1.72 5.05 -1.25
CA ALA A 15 -1.18 6.38 -1.53
C ALA A 15 -1.42 7.39 -0.40
N PHE A 16 -2.30 7.08 0.55
CA PHE A 16 -2.52 7.87 1.77
C PHE A 16 -1.78 7.33 3.00
N GLY A 17 -0.98 6.26 2.84
CA GLY A 17 -0.23 5.62 3.92
C GLY A 17 -0.74 4.23 4.30
N GLU A 18 -0.25 3.73 5.44
CA GLU A 18 -0.54 2.39 5.99
C GLU A 18 -1.50 2.41 7.19
N ASN A 19 -1.79 3.59 7.73
CA ASN A 19 -2.62 3.77 8.91
C ASN A 19 -4.10 3.98 8.52
N TRP A 20 -5.00 3.16 9.08
CA TRP A 20 -6.43 3.23 8.74
C TRP A 20 -7.08 4.56 9.15
N GLN A 21 -6.72 5.12 10.30
CA GLN A 21 -7.28 6.38 10.77
C GLN A 21 -6.94 7.51 9.79
N ASP A 22 -5.70 7.59 9.32
CA ASP A 22 -5.26 8.60 8.35
C ASP A 22 -5.91 8.39 6.97
N VAL A 23 -5.95 7.14 6.50
CA VAL A 23 -6.56 6.78 5.21
C VAL A 23 -8.06 7.10 5.21
N SER A 24 -8.78 6.69 6.25
CA SER A 24 -10.23 6.90 6.34
C SER A 24 -10.59 8.38 6.44
N ALA A 25 -9.79 9.18 7.17
CA ALA A 25 -9.99 10.62 7.27
C ALA A 25 -9.92 11.30 5.89
N ARG A 26 -8.91 10.97 5.07
CA ARG A 26 -8.75 11.54 3.73
C ARG A 26 -9.81 11.05 2.75
N LEU A 27 -10.19 9.78 2.82
CA LEU A 27 -11.30 9.25 2.03
C LEU A 27 -12.62 9.96 2.34
N LEU A 28 -12.92 10.19 3.62
CA LEU A 28 -14.13 10.91 4.06
C LEU A 28 -14.07 12.41 3.71
N ALA A 29 -12.88 12.98 3.61
CA ALA A 29 -12.65 14.33 3.12
C ALA A 29 -12.73 14.46 1.58
N TYR A 30 -12.97 13.35 0.86
CA TYR A 30 -12.97 13.30 -0.61
C TYR A 30 -11.67 13.79 -1.23
N GLU A 31 -10.55 13.60 -0.54
CA GLU A 31 -9.23 13.96 -1.04
C GLU A 31 -8.75 12.98 -2.12
N ASN A 32 -7.91 13.48 -3.02
CA ASN A 32 -7.33 12.72 -4.11
C ASN A 32 -5.81 12.59 -3.91
N ALA A 33 -5.25 11.42 -4.21
CA ALA A 33 -3.81 11.17 -4.20
C ALA A 33 -3.15 11.34 -5.58
N VAL A 34 -3.92 11.59 -6.64
CA VAL A 34 -3.37 11.73 -8.00
C VAL A 34 -2.56 13.01 -8.12
N ARG A 35 -1.35 12.87 -8.66
CA ARG A 35 -0.45 13.96 -8.99
C ARG A 35 0.23 13.73 -10.34
N LYS A 36 0.93 14.76 -10.80
CA LYS A 36 1.82 14.64 -11.96
C LYS A 36 3.04 13.78 -11.60
N MET A 37 3.46 12.94 -12.54
CA MET A 37 4.60 12.03 -12.43
C MET A 37 5.71 12.52 -13.39
N PRO A 38 6.51 13.54 -13.01
CA PRO A 38 7.56 14.07 -13.88
C PRO A 38 8.58 13.01 -14.30
N GLU A 39 8.83 12.00 -13.46
CA GLU A 39 9.71 10.87 -13.75
C GLU A 39 9.27 10.02 -14.95
N TRP A 40 8.00 10.14 -15.38
CA TRP A 40 7.47 9.40 -16.53
C TRP A 40 7.73 10.10 -17.88
N GLN A 41 8.24 11.33 -17.88
CA GLN A 41 8.59 12.06 -19.11
C GLN A 41 9.73 11.41 -19.91
N VAL A 42 10.45 10.47 -19.29
CA VAL A 42 11.53 9.70 -19.95
C VAL A 42 11.00 8.69 -20.98
N TYR A 43 9.70 8.39 -20.98
CA TYR A 43 9.10 7.36 -21.85
C TYR A 43 8.38 7.99 -23.04
N ASP A 44 8.90 7.73 -24.24
CA ASP A 44 8.24 8.12 -25.49
C ASP A 44 6.90 7.38 -25.68
N GLY A 45 5.87 8.12 -26.09
CA GLY A 45 4.53 7.58 -26.34
C GLY A 45 3.66 7.39 -25.10
N LEU A 46 4.16 7.73 -23.90
CA LEU A 46 3.35 7.71 -22.69
C LEU A 46 2.48 8.97 -22.60
N HIS A 47 1.18 8.83 -22.88
CA HIS A 47 0.26 9.98 -22.93
C HIS A 47 -0.16 10.49 -21.55
N THR A 48 -0.36 9.60 -20.57
CA THR A 48 -0.74 10.01 -19.22
C THR A 48 0.48 10.11 -18.32
N LEU A 49 0.64 11.27 -17.70
CA LEU A 49 1.68 11.55 -16.71
C LEU A 49 1.06 11.77 -15.33
N LEU A 50 -0.06 11.09 -15.05
CA LEU A 50 -0.82 11.21 -13.81
C LEU A 50 -0.84 9.86 -13.09
N GLY A 51 -0.56 9.88 -11.78
CA GLY A 51 -0.57 8.69 -10.94
C GLY A 51 -0.80 9.03 -9.47
N ALA A 52 -1.15 8.03 -8.67
CA ALA A 52 -1.25 8.12 -7.21
C ALA A 52 -0.21 7.18 -6.58
N PRO A 53 1.06 7.60 -6.50
CA PRO A 53 2.15 6.75 -6.03
C PRO A 53 2.11 6.56 -4.51
N VAL A 54 2.79 5.51 -4.04
CA VAL A 54 3.11 5.31 -2.62
C VAL A 54 4.57 5.71 -2.41
N ASP A 55 4.82 6.95 -1.98
CA ASP A 55 6.17 7.49 -1.90
C ASP A 55 6.92 7.07 -0.63
N ASP A 56 6.25 7.16 0.51
CA ASP A 56 6.86 7.00 1.83
C ASP A 56 6.87 5.54 2.31
N PHE A 57 6.82 4.58 1.39
CA PHE A 57 6.86 3.16 1.74
C PHE A 57 8.25 2.76 2.21
N THR A 58 8.35 2.34 3.47
CA THR A 58 9.58 1.85 4.08
C THR A 58 9.34 0.50 4.75
N LEU A 59 10.36 -0.35 4.74
CA LEU A 59 10.27 -1.67 5.37
C LEU A 59 10.60 -1.56 6.86
N PRO A 60 9.85 -2.25 7.74
CA PRO A 60 10.18 -2.36 9.15
C PRO A 60 11.55 -3.01 9.39
N GLU A 61 12.19 -2.71 10.52
CA GLU A 61 13.54 -3.18 10.84
C GLU A 61 13.65 -4.72 10.92
N HIS A 62 12.59 -5.42 11.35
CA HIS A 62 12.55 -6.88 11.44
C HIS A 62 12.48 -7.60 10.08
N TYR A 63 12.36 -6.85 8.97
CA TYR A 63 12.41 -7.37 7.61
C TYR A 63 13.86 -7.52 7.16
N THR A 64 14.51 -8.55 7.69
CA THR A 64 15.92 -8.84 7.37
C THR A 64 16.13 -9.07 5.87
N ARG A 65 17.32 -8.74 5.36
CA ARG A 65 17.71 -8.98 3.96
C ARG A 65 17.41 -10.40 3.49
N LYS A 66 17.60 -11.41 4.35
CA LYS A 66 17.33 -12.82 4.02
C LYS A 66 15.86 -13.05 3.63
N ARG A 67 14.92 -12.34 4.26
CA ARG A 67 13.47 -12.45 4.02
C ARG A 67 13.06 -11.69 2.76
N ILE A 68 13.62 -10.50 2.54
CA ILE A 68 13.16 -9.58 1.47
C ILE A 68 13.91 -9.69 0.15
N ARG A 69 15.06 -10.38 0.09
CA ARG A 69 15.92 -10.43 -1.12
C ARG A 69 15.25 -10.98 -2.38
N ALA A 70 14.15 -11.71 -2.25
CA ALA A 70 13.37 -12.25 -3.37
C ALA A 70 12.09 -11.45 -3.65
N MET A 71 11.83 -10.40 -2.88
CA MET A 71 10.59 -9.62 -2.96
C MET A 71 10.83 -8.35 -3.77
N GLY A 72 10.15 -8.23 -4.91
CA GLY A 72 9.98 -6.93 -5.58
C GLY A 72 9.09 -5.98 -4.77
N ARG A 73 8.98 -4.72 -5.18
CA ARG A 73 8.23 -3.68 -4.46
C ARG A 73 6.77 -4.10 -4.18
N VAL A 74 6.10 -4.73 -5.15
CA VAL A 74 4.74 -5.24 -4.97
C VAL A 74 4.66 -6.30 -3.86
N SER A 75 5.57 -7.27 -3.87
CA SER A 75 5.60 -8.35 -2.87
C SER A 75 5.91 -7.82 -1.47
N GLN A 76 6.76 -6.79 -1.36
CA GLN A 76 7.05 -6.12 -0.11
C GLN A 76 5.79 -5.43 0.44
N MET A 77 5.09 -4.64 -0.38
CA MET A 77 3.84 -3.98 0.01
C MET A 77 2.75 -4.99 0.39
N SER A 78 2.59 -6.08 -0.37
CA SER A 78 1.63 -7.14 -0.04
C SER A 78 1.95 -7.84 1.28
N THR A 79 3.24 -8.10 1.54
CA THR A 79 3.67 -8.71 2.80
C THR A 79 3.37 -7.78 3.97
N ARG A 80 3.71 -6.49 3.83
CA ARG A 80 3.43 -5.48 4.86
C ARG A 80 1.92 -5.32 5.12
N ALA A 81 1.10 -5.24 4.08
CA ALA A 81 -0.36 -5.18 4.21
C ALA A 81 -0.92 -6.41 4.96
N SER A 82 -0.38 -7.59 4.68
CA SER A 82 -0.80 -8.83 5.35
C SER A 82 -0.39 -8.86 6.82
N GLU A 83 0.82 -8.39 7.14
CA GLU A 83 1.29 -8.24 8.52
C GLU A 83 0.39 -7.29 9.32
N LEU A 84 0.07 -6.11 8.76
CA LEU A 84 -0.84 -5.15 9.39
C LEU A 84 -2.24 -5.74 9.63
N ALA A 85 -2.75 -6.53 8.68
CA ALA A 85 -4.06 -7.18 8.81
C ALA A 85 -4.06 -8.23 9.93
N LEU A 86 -2.97 -8.99 10.08
CA LEU A 86 -2.79 -9.95 11.16
C LEU A 86 -2.63 -9.25 12.52
N GLU A 87 -1.86 -8.17 12.58
CA GLU A 87 -1.72 -7.36 13.80
C GLU A 87 -3.07 -6.79 14.28
N GLN A 88 -3.94 -6.36 13.36
CA GLN A 88 -5.28 -5.90 13.70
C GLN A 88 -6.20 -7.04 14.15
N ALA A 89 -6.05 -8.23 13.58
CA ALA A 89 -6.90 -9.38 13.91
C ALA A 89 -6.67 -9.93 15.32
N GLY A 90 -5.50 -9.64 15.93
CA GLY A 90 -5.05 -10.21 17.21
C GLY A 90 -4.64 -11.68 17.10
#